data_AF-A0A1W5D3W3-F1
#
_entry.id   AF-A0A1W5D3W3-F1
#
_cell.length_a   1.000
_cell.length_b   1.000
_cell.length_c   1.000
_cell.angle_alpha   90.00
_cell.angle_beta   90.00
_cell.angle_gamma   90.00
#
_symmetry.space_group_name_H-M   'P 1'
#
loop_
_entity.id
_entity.type
_entity.pdbx_description
1 polymer ?
#
loop_
_entity_poly.entity_id
_entity_poly.type
_entity_poly.pdbx_seq_one_letter_code
_entity_poly.pdbx_strand_id
1 'polypeptide(L)'
;MTTFLRWGLQLFQRRISSTRQFQQSAFHILNAAEKIREENLAWYKPEHFYPLRIGEVFHSRYEVLGKHGYGAYSTVWLCQDLR
;
A
#
# COMPACT_ATOMS: atom_id res chain seq x y z
N MET A 1 37.17 16.81 30.65
CA MET A 1 37.30 15.37 30.31
C MET A 1 36.06 14.72 30.90
N THR A 2 35.00 14.36 30.17
CA THR A 2 34.89 13.69 28.87
C THR A 2 33.59 14.09 28.19
N THR A 3 33.69 14.63 26.98
CA THR A 3 32.65 14.60 25.95
C THR A 3 32.57 13.18 25.37
N PHE A 4 31.59 12.88 24.51
CA PHE A 4 31.30 11.55 23.89
C PHE A 4 30.49 10.63 24.83
N LEU A 5 29.21 10.34 24.60
CA LEU A 5 28.67 9.62 23.44
C LEU A 5 27.18 9.98 23.24
N ARG A 6 26.85 10.73 22.18
CA ARG A 6 25.47 10.99 21.75
C ARG A 6 25.25 10.69 20.26
N TRP A 7 26.03 9.74 19.71
CA TRP A 7 26.17 9.47 18.27
C TRP A 7 25.77 8.03 17.88
N GLY A 8 24.80 7.42 18.59
CA GLY A 8 24.48 5.99 18.41
C GLY A 8 23.15 5.64 17.74
N LEU A 9 22.21 6.57 17.53
CA LEU A 9 20.81 6.18 17.23
C LEU A 9 20.15 6.87 16.02
N GLN A 10 20.87 7.69 15.24
CA GLN A 10 20.26 8.38 14.10
C GLN A 10 20.25 7.58 12.78
N LEU A 11 20.88 6.40 12.72
CA LEU A 11 20.92 5.60 11.48
C LEU A 11 19.69 4.71 11.26
N PHE A 12 18.71 4.71 12.17
CA PHE A 12 17.49 3.90 12.06
C PHE A 12 16.19 4.65 12.35
N GLN A 13 16.20 5.98 12.40
CA GLN A 13 14.94 6.72 12.31
C GLN A 13 14.56 6.82 10.84
N ARG A 14 13.81 5.82 10.37
CA ARG A 14 13.08 5.90 9.11
C ARG A 14 12.33 7.23 9.13
N ARG A 15 12.68 8.14 8.23
CA ARG A 15 12.03 9.45 8.14
C ARG A 15 10.54 9.20 8.01
N ILE A 16 9.74 9.71 8.95
CA ILE A 16 8.27 9.66 8.86
C ILE A 16 7.94 10.13 7.45
N SER A 17 7.47 9.20 6.63
CA SER A 17 7.16 9.49 5.24
C SER A 17 5.85 10.24 5.28
N SER A 18 5.83 11.48 4.82
CA SER A 18 4.56 12.19 4.63
C SER A 18 3.70 11.34 3.70
N THR A 19 2.41 11.21 4.02
CA THR A 19 1.42 10.63 3.10
C THR A 19 1.63 11.21 1.72
N ARG A 20 1.88 10.37 0.72
CA ARG A 20 2.10 10.85 -0.64
C ARG A 20 0.79 11.48 -1.10
N GLN A 21 0.85 12.70 -1.66
CA GLN A 21 -0.33 13.21 -2.35
C GLN A 21 -0.58 12.29 -3.55
N PHE A 22 -1.63 11.47 -3.46
CA PHE A 22 -2.01 10.58 -4.53
C PHE A 22 -2.47 11.41 -5.74
N GLN A 23 -1.63 11.50 -6.76
CA GLN A 23 -1.94 12.18 -8.02
C GLN A 23 -2.71 11.21 -8.91
N GLN A 24 -4.03 11.22 -8.80
CA GLN A 24 -4.89 10.32 -9.57
C GLN A 24 -4.75 10.51 -11.10
N SER A 25 -4.37 11.71 -11.54
CA SER A 25 -4.10 12.05 -12.93
C SER A 25 -2.88 11.35 -13.54
N ALA A 26 -1.97 10.83 -12.72
CA ALA A 26 -0.75 10.16 -13.20
C ALA A 26 -0.99 8.68 -13.57
N PHE A 27 -2.20 8.15 -13.34
CA PHE A 27 -2.52 6.74 -13.57
C PHE A 27 -3.56 6.58 -14.66
N HIS A 28 -3.39 5.54 -15.48
CA HIS A 28 -4.40 5.16 -16.46
C HIS A 28 -5.57 4.48 -15.73
N ILE A 29 -6.76 5.07 -15.82
CA ILE A 29 -7.98 4.47 -15.28
C ILE A 29 -8.38 3.32 -16.21
N LEU A 30 -8.45 2.11 -15.67
CA LEU A 30 -8.93 0.95 -16.43
C LEU A 30 -10.45 1.08 -16.66
N ASN A 31 -10.92 0.60 -17.80
CA ASN A 31 -12.35 0.54 -18.07
C ASN A 31 -13.00 -0.41 -17.04
N ALA A 32 -14.05 0.05 -16.36
CA ALA A 32 -14.76 -0.77 -15.38
C ALA A 32 -15.40 -2.05 -15.96
N ALA A 33 -15.61 -2.10 -17.28
CA ALA A 33 -16.07 -3.30 -17.97
C ALA A 33 -14.96 -4.33 -18.22
N GLU A 34 -13.68 -3.92 -18.14
CA GLU A 34 -12.55 -4.81 -18.35
C GLU A 34 -12.24 -5.57 -17.07
N LYS A 35 -12.25 -6.90 -17.16
CA LYS A 35 -11.95 -7.77 -16.03
C LYS A 35 -10.48 -7.70 -15.68
N ILE A 36 -10.18 -7.41 -14.42
CA ILE A 36 -8.82 -7.59 -13.91
C ILE A 36 -8.48 -9.08 -13.79
N ARG A 37 -7.19 -9.41 -13.68
CA ARG A 37 -6.67 -10.79 -13.81
C ARG A 37 -7.43 -11.82 -12.96
N GLU A 38 -7.74 -11.48 -11.72
CA GLU A 38 -8.49 -12.30 -10.77
C GLU A 38 -9.96 -12.51 -11.14
N GLU A 39 -10.63 -11.50 -11.73
CA GLU A 39 -12.04 -11.57 -12.14
C GLU A 39 -12.26 -12.50 -13.34
N ASN A 40 -11.18 -12.98 -13.97
CA ASN A 40 -11.23 -14.04 -14.96
C ASN A 40 -11.42 -15.43 -14.33
N LEU A 41 -11.22 -15.57 -13.01
CA LEU A 41 -11.45 -16.82 -12.30
C LEU A 41 -12.94 -16.97 -11.99
N ALA A 42 -13.51 -18.12 -12.34
CA ALA A 42 -14.95 -18.40 -12.18
C ALA A 42 -15.44 -18.30 -10.71
N TRP A 43 -14.56 -18.53 -9.74
CA TRP A 43 -14.86 -18.49 -8.32
C TRP A 43 -14.58 -17.13 -7.66
N TYR A 44 -13.94 -16.19 -8.37
CA TYR A 44 -13.62 -14.89 -7.80
C TYR A 44 -14.88 -14.03 -7.70
N LYS A 45 -15.16 -13.53 -6.49
CA LYS A 45 -16.20 -12.52 -6.25
C LYS A 45 -15.58 -11.38 -5.44
N PRO A 46 -15.58 -10.13 -5.94
CA PRO A 46 -15.02 -8.98 -5.23
C PRO A 46 -15.58 -8.81 -3.82
N GLU A 47 -16.86 -9.15 -3.64
CA GLU A 47 -17.60 -9.12 -2.37
C GLU A 47 -17.00 -10.01 -1.27
N HIS A 48 -16.17 -10.99 -1.63
CA HIS A 48 -15.50 -11.88 -0.68
C HIS A 48 -14.17 -11.33 -0.17
N PHE A 49 -13.70 -10.21 -0.71
CA PHE A 49 -12.44 -9.58 -0.36
C PHE A 49 -12.66 -8.19 0.25
N TYR A 50 -11.68 -7.74 1.02
CA TYR A 50 -11.73 -6.38 1.57
C TYR A 50 -11.58 -5.34 0.44
N PRO A 51 -12.47 -4.34 0.33
CA PRO A 51 -12.50 -3.39 -0.79
C PRO A 51 -11.46 -2.27 -0.64
N LEU A 52 -10.19 -2.63 -0.48
CA LEU A 52 -9.07 -1.71 -0.30
C LEU A 52 -8.89 -0.82 -1.54
N ARG A 53 -8.64 0.49 -1.36
CA ARG A 53 -8.41 1.43 -2.46
C ARG A 53 -6.97 1.95 -2.47
N ILE A 54 -6.44 2.18 -3.67
CA ILE A 54 -5.14 2.84 -3.83
C ILE A 54 -5.24 4.28 -3.28
N GLY A 55 -4.25 4.69 -2.48
CA GLY A 55 -4.22 5.97 -1.77
C GLY A 55 -4.89 5.95 -0.38
N GLU A 56 -5.58 4.87 -0.01
CA GLU A 56 -6.14 4.70 1.34
C GLU A 56 -5.03 4.44 2.37
N VAL A 57 -5.20 4.93 3.59
CA VAL A 57 -4.33 4.58 4.72
C VAL A 57 -4.99 3.46 5.53
N PHE A 58 -4.56 2.22 5.28
CA PHE A 58 -5.02 1.06 6.02
C PHE A 58 -4.43 1.05 7.44
N HIS A 59 -5.29 0.80 8.43
CA HIS A 59 -4.90 0.69 9.84
C HIS A 59 -4.13 1.92 10.38
N SER A 60 -4.42 3.10 9.84
CA SER A 60 -3.78 4.37 10.21
C SER A 60 -2.25 4.36 10.12
N ARG A 61 -1.68 3.50 9.26
CA ARG A 61 -0.22 3.31 9.14
C ARG A 61 0.24 2.99 7.72
N TYR A 62 -0.53 2.23 6.95
CA TYR A 62 -0.08 1.68 5.69
C TYR A 62 -0.79 2.37 4.52
N GLU A 63 -0.09 3.27 3.84
CA GLU A 63 -0.60 3.89 2.62
C GLU A 63 -0.56 2.88 1.48
N VAL A 64 -1.72 2.58 0.87
CA VAL A 64 -1.86 1.60 -0.20
C VAL A 64 -1.37 2.19 -1.52
N LEU A 65 -0.30 1.62 -2.08
CA LEU A 65 0.31 2.11 -3.33
C LEU A 65 -0.21 1.39 -4.57
N GLY A 66 -0.64 0.14 -4.41
CA GLY A 66 -1.11 -0.67 -5.53
C GLY A 66 -1.37 -2.11 -5.14
N LYS A 67 -2.13 -2.82 -5.98
CA LYS A 67 -2.37 -4.25 -5.81
C LYS A 67 -1.19 -5.03 -6.40
N HIS A 68 -0.58 -5.88 -5.60
CA HIS A 68 0.56 -6.70 -6.03
C HIS A 68 0.13 -8.09 -6.50
N GLY A 69 -0.86 -8.70 -5.84
CA GLY A 69 -1.32 -10.05 -6.18
C GLY A 69 -2.61 -10.48 -5.52
N TYR A 70 -3.03 -11.71 -5.80
CA TYR A 70 -4.24 -12.34 -5.28
C TYR A 70 -4.05 -13.87 -5.20
N GLY A 71 -4.83 -14.50 -4.34
CA GLY A 71 -4.95 -15.95 -4.19
C GLY A 71 -6.41 -16.34 -3.97
N ALA A 72 -6.64 -17.63 -3.65
CA ALA A 72 -7.99 -18.15 -3.43
C ALA A 72 -8.80 -17.38 -2.38
N TYR A 73 -8.13 -16.92 -1.32
CA TYR A 73 -8.77 -16.30 -0.16
C TYR A 73 -8.07 -15.02 0.32
N SER A 74 -7.16 -14.47 -0.48
CA SER A 74 -6.38 -13.30 -0.07
C SER A 74 -6.04 -12.39 -1.23
N THR A 75 -5.84 -11.10 -0.91
CA THR A 75 -5.27 -10.10 -1.81
C THR A 75 -4.01 -9.53 -1.18
N VAL A 76 -2.97 -9.34 -1.98
CA VAL A 76 -1.69 -8.79 -1.53
C VAL A 76 -1.55 -7.38 -2.10
N TRP A 77 -1.29 -6.42 -1.21
CA TRP A 77 -1.16 -5.01 -1.54
C TRP A 77 0.25 -4.53 -1.21
N LEU A 78 0.82 -3.72 -2.11
CA LEU A 78 2.03 -2.98 -1.84
C LEU A 78 1.67 -1.72 -1.06
N CYS A 79 2.28 -1.54 0.10
CA CYS A 79 2.01 -0.40 0.97
C CYS A 79 3.29 0.31 1.39
N GLN A 80 3.20 1.63 1.57
CA GLN A 80 4.21 2.41 2.27
C GLN A 80 3.84 2.47 3.75
N ASP A 81 4.76 2.03 4.60
CA ASP A 81 4.66 2.24 6.05
C ASP A 81 4.97 3.71 6.42
N LEU A 82 4.03 4.36 7.09
CA LEU A 82 4.11 5.76 7.50
C LEU A 82 4.70 5.92 8.92
N ARG A 83 5.08 4.81 9.58
CA ARG A 83 5.80 4.81 10.87
C ARG A 83 7.29 4.54 10.71
#